data_AF-A0A176FTQ0-F1
#
_entry.id   AF-A0A176FTQ0-F1
#
_cell.length_a   1.000
_cell.length_b   1.000
_cell.length_c   1.000
_cell.angle_alpha   90.00
_cell.angle_beta   90.00
_cell.angle_gamma   90.00
#
_symmetry.space_group_name_H-M   'P 1'
#
loop_
_entity.id
_entity.type
_entity.pdbx_description
1 polymer ?
#
loop_
_entity_poly.entity_id
_entity_poly.type
_entity_poly.pdbx_seq_one_letter_code
_entity_poly.pdbx_strand_id
1 'polypeptide(L)'
;MLSADGTPLKRSLARALRVQKMRALMLIAPLLIFVLVTFIAPIVDMLFRSVENQIVSNTLPRTVASLSDWDASQEGAPGEEVFESFYYDLFIAAEAKEHTRLGSRLNYEQTGLSSLFRGSGRSVDDIGEDQIDALEDLNEVWEDEAFWYELMTGGPNSAPTAEPLDMQRRLLETLTGDTFSGDVGYLPGSAITQILPRTVNQYSAFALFTVVAEEDVVAEEEPWEAVKVALIQELQAGADLSDYDGPGAEELRAAQEMLADQPAIAFKEAFLEMDEDWGENANWRTIQTYSPEFTSGYFLNAVDMQKGIDGAEARPENQQIYIMLFQRTLFMSLMICGACILLGYPVAYLLSNLPMRTANLLMILVLLPFWTSLLVRTSAWKVMLQQQGVI
;
A
#
# COMPACT_ATOMS: atom_id res chain seq x y z
N MET A 1 -29.41 25.16 54.80
CA MET A 1 -29.78 23.76 55.10
C MET A 1 -28.52 22.92 55.04
N LEU A 2 -28.18 22.25 56.13
CA LEU A 2 -27.01 21.36 56.27
C LEU A 2 -27.50 19.91 56.19
N SER A 3 -26.67 19.01 55.66
CA SER A 3 -26.93 17.56 55.75
C SER A 3 -26.80 17.09 57.20
N ALA A 4 -27.32 15.91 57.52
CA ALA A 4 -27.24 15.30 58.87
C ALA A 4 -25.80 15.22 59.43
N ASP A 5 -24.79 15.24 58.55
CA ASP A 5 -23.37 15.15 58.89
C ASP A 5 -22.62 16.51 58.88
N GLY A 6 -23.32 17.64 58.93
CA GLY A 6 -22.70 18.98 59.05
C GLY A 6 -22.01 19.52 57.77
N THR A 7 -22.12 18.81 56.64
CA THR A 7 -21.58 19.26 55.36
C THR A 7 -22.58 20.14 54.58
N PRO A 8 -22.12 21.14 53.79
CA PRO A 8 -23.00 21.97 52.98
C PRO A 8 -23.77 21.13 51.95
N LEU A 9 -25.10 21.22 51.95
CA LEU A 9 -26.02 20.40 51.14
C LEU A 9 -25.65 20.31 49.66
N LYS A 10 -25.12 21.41 49.08
CA LYS A 10 -24.67 21.46 47.68
C LYS A 10 -23.49 20.52 47.40
N ARG A 11 -22.56 20.36 48.34
CA ARG A 11 -21.38 19.49 48.19
C ARG A 11 -21.74 18.02 48.38
N SER A 12 -22.61 17.69 49.34
CA SER A 12 -23.09 16.32 49.53
C SER A 12 -23.97 15.87 48.35
N LEU A 13 -24.85 16.73 47.86
CA LEU A 13 -25.68 16.47 46.67
C LEU A 13 -24.83 16.28 45.40
N ALA A 14 -23.82 17.12 45.17
CA ALA A 14 -22.93 16.98 44.01
C ALA A 14 -22.11 15.67 44.05
N ARG A 15 -21.67 15.24 45.24
CA ARG A 15 -20.97 13.96 45.43
C ARG A 15 -21.89 12.77 45.18
N ALA A 16 -23.09 12.79 45.74
CA ALA A 16 -24.11 11.77 45.53
C ALA A 16 -24.49 11.66 44.04
N LEU A 17 -24.68 12.80 43.36
CA LEU A 17 -24.98 12.84 41.93
C LEU A 17 -23.83 12.31 41.06
N ARG A 18 -22.56 12.61 41.40
CA ARG A 18 -21.41 12.01 40.67
C ARG A 18 -21.34 10.51 40.84
N VAL A 19 -21.58 9.99 42.04
CA VAL A 19 -21.59 8.54 42.30
C VAL A 19 -22.73 7.86 41.53
N GLN A 20 -23.92 8.48 41.50
CA GLN A 20 -25.04 7.98 40.72
C GLN A 20 -24.75 8.01 39.20
N LYS A 21 -24.16 9.09 38.67
CA LYS A 21 -23.75 9.20 37.26
C LYS A 21 -22.66 8.20 36.90
N MET A 22 -21.65 7.99 37.76
CA MET A 22 -20.62 6.98 37.53
C MET A 22 -21.16 5.55 37.57
N ARG A 23 -22.12 5.24 38.45
CA ARG A 23 -22.81 3.94 38.44
C ARG A 23 -23.61 3.73 37.16
N ALA A 24 -24.34 4.74 36.70
CA ALA A 24 -25.07 4.69 35.44
C ALA A 24 -24.12 4.51 34.23
N LEU A 25 -23.00 5.23 34.20
CA LEU A 25 -21.96 5.07 33.18
C LEU A 25 -21.32 3.68 33.23
N MET A 26 -21.00 3.15 34.41
CA MET A 26 -20.43 1.80 34.54
C MET A 26 -21.39 0.70 34.08
N LEU A 27 -22.71 0.87 34.24
CA LEU A 27 -23.69 -0.08 33.73
C LEU A 27 -23.79 -0.07 32.20
N ILE A 28 -23.51 1.07 31.56
CA ILE A 28 -23.59 1.24 30.10
C ILE A 28 -22.21 1.02 29.43
N ALA A 29 -21.11 1.16 30.19
CA ALA A 29 -19.75 1.06 29.70
C ALA A 29 -19.45 -0.24 28.93
N PRO A 30 -19.89 -1.45 29.36
CA PRO A 30 -19.62 -2.67 28.60
C PRO A 30 -20.23 -2.65 27.19
N LEU A 31 -21.47 -2.15 27.07
CA LEU A 31 -22.14 -2.00 25.78
C LEU A 31 -21.44 -0.94 24.92
N LEU A 32 -21.07 0.19 25.52
CA LEU A 32 -20.38 1.27 24.82
C LEU A 32 -18.99 0.83 24.33
N ILE A 33 -18.22 0.13 25.17
CA ILE A 33 -16.91 -0.43 24.82
C ILE A 33 -17.08 -1.47 23.70
N PHE A 34 -18.08 -2.35 23.80
CA PHE A 34 -18.37 -3.31 22.74
C PHE A 34 -18.64 -2.61 21.40
N VAL A 35 -19.49 -1.58 21.37
CA VAL A 35 -19.76 -0.80 20.15
C VAL A 35 -18.51 -0.08 19.65
N LEU A 36 -17.71 0.50 20.55
CA LEU A 36 -16.46 1.16 20.20
C LEU A 36 -15.48 0.19 19.56
N VAL A 37 -15.33 -1.03 20.09
CA VAL A 37 -14.36 -2.01 19.62
C VAL A 37 -14.85 -2.75 18.37
N THR A 38 -16.15 -3.04 18.25
CA THR A 38 -16.67 -3.88 17.15
C THR A 38 -17.19 -3.09 15.95
N PHE A 39 -17.62 -1.84 16.14
CA PHE A 39 -18.14 -1.01 15.06
C PHE A 39 -17.25 0.20 14.81
N ILE A 40 -16.91 0.99 15.84
CA ILE A 40 -16.18 2.25 15.61
C ILE A 40 -14.72 1.98 15.25
N ALA A 41 -14.02 1.11 15.99
CA ALA A 41 -12.61 0.82 15.73
C ALA A 41 -12.37 0.21 14.34
N PRO A 42 -13.15 -0.78 13.85
CA PRO A 42 -12.97 -1.29 12.48
C PRO A 42 -13.33 -0.26 11.40
N ILE A 43 -14.32 0.61 11.64
CA ILE A 43 -14.63 1.71 10.69
C ILE A 43 -13.47 2.69 10.64
N VAL A 44 -12.92 3.07 11.80
CA VAL A 44 -11.76 3.97 11.86
C VAL A 44 -10.54 3.33 11.20
N ASP A 45 -10.26 2.06 11.50
CA ASP A 45 -9.18 1.28 10.88
C ASP A 45 -9.37 1.17 9.36
N MET A 46 -10.57 0.85 8.89
CA MET A 46 -10.89 0.80 7.46
C MET A 46 -10.73 2.18 6.80
N LEU A 47 -11.14 3.26 7.46
CA LEU A 47 -10.96 4.62 6.96
C LEU A 47 -9.48 4.98 6.82
N PHE A 48 -8.63 4.63 7.80
CA PHE A 48 -7.18 4.84 7.71
C PHE A 48 -6.51 3.94 6.67
N ARG A 49 -6.85 2.64 6.61
CA ARG A 49 -6.37 1.72 5.57
C ARG A 49 -6.77 2.15 4.16
N SER A 50 -7.93 2.80 3.99
CA SER A 50 -8.35 3.35 2.69
C SER A 50 -7.51 4.55 2.23
N VAL A 51 -6.73 5.13 3.15
CA VAL A 51 -5.83 6.28 2.93
C VAL A 51 -4.37 5.81 2.79
N GLU A 52 -4.04 4.60 3.25
CA GLU A 52 -2.74 3.94 3.07
C GLU A 52 -2.66 3.35 1.65
N ASN A 53 -2.01 4.06 0.73
CA ASN A 53 -1.66 3.51 -0.57
C ASN A 53 -0.16 3.22 -0.62
N GLN A 54 0.24 2.13 0.03
CA GLN A 54 1.63 1.67 0.10
C GLN A 54 2.06 0.93 -1.17
N ILE A 55 1.25 0.91 -2.25
CA ILE A 55 1.59 0.14 -3.45
C ILE A 55 2.93 0.57 -4.05
N VAL A 56 3.27 1.88 -4.04
CA VAL A 56 4.54 2.35 -4.60
C VAL A 56 5.71 1.89 -3.75
N SER A 57 5.62 2.06 -2.42
CA SER A 57 6.68 1.65 -1.49
C SER A 57 6.85 0.13 -1.39
N ASN A 58 5.75 -0.62 -1.52
CA ASN A 58 5.76 -2.07 -1.46
C ASN A 58 6.27 -2.69 -2.76
N THR A 59 5.95 -2.08 -3.91
CA THR A 59 6.41 -2.54 -5.22
C THR A 59 7.83 -2.07 -5.54
N LEU A 60 8.21 -0.85 -5.13
CA LEU A 60 9.50 -0.23 -5.44
C LEU A 60 10.30 0.19 -4.20
N PRO A 61 10.56 -0.69 -3.22
CA PRO A 61 11.16 -0.31 -1.94
C PRO A 61 12.56 0.31 -2.07
N ARG A 62 13.43 -0.22 -2.95
CA ARG A 62 14.79 0.30 -3.14
C ARG A 62 14.75 1.62 -3.92
N THR A 63 13.91 1.68 -4.93
CA THR A 63 13.71 2.88 -5.77
C THR A 63 13.17 4.04 -4.95
N VAL A 64 12.21 3.78 -4.05
CA VAL A 64 11.69 4.81 -3.14
C VAL A 64 12.79 5.34 -2.22
N ALA A 65 13.66 4.46 -1.71
CA ALA A 65 14.78 4.87 -0.87
C ALA A 65 15.76 5.78 -1.63
N SER A 66 16.18 5.40 -2.84
CA SER A 66 17.10 6.20 -3.65
C SER A 66 16.47 7.47 -4.23
N LEU A 67 15.17 7.45 -4.55
CA LEU A 67 14.42 8.63 -4.97
C LEU A 67 14.22 9.66 -3.86
N SER A 68 14.36 9.30 -2.58
CA SER A 68 14.04 10.21 -1.48
C SER A 68 14.92 11.47 -1.47
N ASP A 69 16.17 11.36 -1.93
CA ASP A 69 17.14 12.44 -2.02
C ASP A 69 17.14 13.18 -3.38
N TRP A 70 16.37 12.69 -4.36
CA TRP A 70 16.31 13.28 -5.69
C TRP A 70 15.47 14.58 -5.69
N ASP A 71 16.04 15.66 -6.22
CA ASP A 71 15.32 16.94 -6.36
C ASP A 71 14.36 16.90 -7.56
N ALA A 72 13.06 16.74 -7.29
CA ALA A 72 12.02 16.74 -8.32
C ALA A 72 11.78 18.10 -9.00
N SER A 73 12.44 19.17 -8.56
CA SER A 73 12.37 20.48 -9.24
C SER A 73 13.36 20.61 -10.40
N GLN A 74 14.35 19.71 -10.50
CA GLN A 74 15.30 19.70 -11.60
C GLN A 74 14.66 19.15 -12.89
N GLU A 75 15.15 19.57 -14.05
CA GLU A 75 14.70 19.01 -15.33
C GLU A 75 15.31 17.62 -15.57
N GLY A 76 14.52 16.74 -16.19
CA GLY A 76 14.94 15.39 -16.59
C GLY A 76 14.74 14.30 -15.53
N ALA A 77 15.12 13.08 -15.92
CA ALA A 77 15.07 11.87 -15.10
C ALA A 77 16.22 11.80 -14.06
N PRO A 78 16.07 11.02 -12.97
CA PRO A 78 17.10 10.84 -11.96
C PRO A 78 18.39 10.21 -12.50
N GLY A 79 19.40 10.12 -11.63
CA GLY A 79 20.70 9.55 -11.95
C GLY A 79 20.70 8.02 -12.02
N GLU A 80 21.84 7.46 -12.41
CA GLU A 80 22.08 6.02 -12.63
C GLU A 80 21.64 5.15 -11.43
N GLU A 81 22.00 5.55 -10.21
CA GLU A 81 21.70 4.81 -8.97
C GLU A 81 20.20 4.57 -8.75
N VAL A 82 19.35 5.51 -9.18
CA VAL A 82 17.89 5.36 -9.09
C VAL A 82 17.38 4.36 -10.12
N PHE A 83 17.91 4.40 -11.34
CA PHE A 83 17.55 3.44 -12.39
C PHE A 83 18.02 2.03 -12.07
N GLU A 84 19.18 1.88 -11.45
CA GLU A 84 19.66 0.59 -10.91
C GLU A 84 18.72 0.07 -9.81
N SER A 85 18.34 0.93 -8.86
CA SER A 85 17.36 0.55 -7.82
C SER A 85 16.02 0.14 -8.44
N PHE A 86 15.60 0.88 -9.47
CA PHE A 86 14.38 0.64 -10.22
C PHE A 86 14.41 -0.67 -10.99
N TYR A 87 15.55 -1.03 -11.59
CA TYR A 87 15.76 -2.32 -12.24
C TYR A 87 15.43 -3.48 -11.29
N TYR A 88 16.08 -3.54 -10.12
CA TYR A 88 15.90 -4.65 -9.19
C TYR A 88 14.49 -4.76 -8.62
N ASP A 89 13.85 -3.62 -8.35
CA ASP A 89 12.48 -3.62 -7.87
C ASP A 89 11.49 -4.00 -8.98
N LEU A 90 11.67 -3.45 -10.19
CA LEU A 90 10.81 -3.72 -11.33
C LEU A 90 10.94 -5.18 -11.77
N PHE A 91 12.14 -5.75 -11.76
CA PHE A 91 12.38 -7.15 -12.11
C PHE A 91 11.56 -8.09 -11.19
N ILE A 92 11.70 -7.95 -9.88
CA ILE A 92 10.93 -8.78 -8.92
C ILE A 92 9.42 -8.51 -9.07
N ALA A 93 9.02 -7.26 -9.30
CA ALA A 93 7.62 -6.91 -9.56
C ALA A 93 7.11 -7.44 -10.92
N ALA A 94 7.99 -7.68 -11.89
CA ALA A 94 7.71 -8.31 -13.17
C ALA A 94 7.38 -9.79 -12.97
N GLU A 95 8.26 -10.52 -12.30
CA GLU A 95 8.08 -11.93 -11.91
C GLU A 95 6.79 -12.14 -11.11
N ALA A 96 6.58 -11.31 -10.10
CA ALA A 96 5.37 -11.33 -9.28
C ALA A 96 4.10 -10.78 -9.99
N LYS A 97 4.23 -10.21 -11.19
CA LYS A 97 3.15 -9.57 -11.99
C LYS A 97 2.48 -8.36 -11.32
N GLU A 98 3.05 -7.83 -10.25
CA GLU A 98 2.55 -6.67 -9.50
C GLU A 98 2.90 -5.32 -10.17
N HIS A 99 3.92 -5.27 -11.04
CA HIS A 99 4.29 -4.06 -11.79
C HIS A 99 3.13 -3.48 -12.61
N THR A 100 2.26 -4.33 -13.17
CA THR A 100 1.10 -3.90 -13.97
C THR A 100 0.04 -3.20 -13.11
N ARG A 101 -0.11 -3.65 -11.86
CA ARG A 101 -1.03 -3.07 -10.87
C ARG A 101 -0.51 -1.71 -10.42
N LEU A 102 0.79 -1.59 -10.15
CA LEU A 102 1.44 -0.31 -9.86
C LEU A 102 1.25 0.69 -11.01
N GLY A 103 1.60 0.29 -12.23
CA GLY A 103 1.43 1.15 -13.42
C GLY A 103 -0.03 1.56 -13.64
N SER A 104 -0.99 0.69 -13.36
CA SER A 104 -2.43 1.03 -13.43
C SER A 104 -2.83 2.06 -12.38
N ARG A 105 -2.29 1.95 -11.16
CA ARG A 105 -2.57 2.91 -10.08
C ARG A 105 -1.98 4.28 -10.36
N LEU A 106 -0.74 4.34 -10.83
CA LEU A 106 -0.06 5.60 -11.13
C LEU A 106 -0.63 6.27 -12.39
N ASN A 107 -1.22 5.50 -13.31
CA ASN A 107 -1.86 6.07 -14.51
C ASN A 107 -3.06 6.97 -14.23
N TYR A 108 -3.70 6.85 -13.05
CA TYR A 108 -4.73 7.81 -12.64
C TYR A 108 -4.18 9.21 -12.37
N GLU A 109 -2.87 9.30 -12.12
CA GLU A 109 -2.17 10.52 -11.73
C GLU A 109 -1.35 11.08 -12.91
N GLN A 110 -0.68 10.20 -13.66
CA GLN A 110 0.10 10.55 -14.85
C GLN A 110 -0.19 9.56 -15.99
N THR A 111 -0.76 10.07 -17.07
CA THR A 111 -1.14 9.25 -18.23
C THR A 111 0.12 8.67 -18.90
N GLY A 112 0.07 7.40 -19.30
CA GLY A 112 1.19 6.72 -19.97
C GLY A 112 1.96 5.75 -19.07
N LEU A 113 1.99 5.99 -17.75
CA LEU A 113 2.67 5.10 -16.80
C LEU A 113 2.19 3.64 -16.88
N SER A 114 0.91 3.42 -17.19
CA SER A 114 0.36 2.08 -17.38
C SER A 114 1.03 1.30 -18.53
N SER A 115 1.33 1.95 -19.65
CA SER A 115 2.02 1.31 -20.76
C SER A 115 3.50 1.17 -20.45
N LEU A 116 4.12 2.18 -19.81
CA LEU A 116 5.54 2.14 -19.45
C LEU A 116 5.87 0.97 -18.54
N PHE A 117 5.15 0.82 -17.42
CA PHE A 117 5.39 -0.31 -16.51
C PHE A 117 5.18 -1.65 -17.21
N ARG A 118 4.13 -1.80 -18.04
CA ARG A 118 3.88 -3.05 -18.79
C ARG A 118 4.90 -3.31 -19.89
N GLY A 119 5.42 -2.26 -20.52
CA GLY A 119 6.45 -2.33 -21.54
C GLY A 119 7.75 -2.79 -20.91
N SER A 120 8.24 -2.04 -19.94
CA SER A 120 9.47 -2.33 -19.22
C SER A 120 9.42 -3.68 -18.51
N GLY A 121 8.31 -4.06 -17.88
CA GLY A 121 8.19 -5.38 -17.24
C GLY A 121 8.26 -6.58 -18.21
N ARG A 122 8.21 -6.37 -19.54
CA ARG A 122 8.37 -7.44 -20.56
C ARG A 122 9.77 -7.50 -21.18
N SER A 123 10.62 -6.53 -20.85
CA SER A 123 11.96 -6.38 -21.42
C SER A 123 13.01 -6.10 -20.36
N VAL A 124 12.63 -6.15 -19.07
CA VAL A 124 13.56 -5.84 -17.96
C VAL A 124 14.64 -6.91 -17.85
N ASP A 125 14.33 -8.13 -18.26
CA ASP A 125 15.24 -9.26 -18.46
C ASP A 125 16.33 -8.98 -19.51
N ASP A 126 16.04 -8.19 -20.54
CA ASP A 126 17.00 -7.83 -21.59
C ASP A 126 18.14 -6.89 -21.08
N ILE A 127 18.00 -6.29 -19.88
CA ILE A 127 19.02 -5.36 -19.36
C ILE A 127 20.26 -6.12 -18.91
N GLY A 128 21.37 -5.87 -19.60
CA GLY A 128 22.66 -6.47 -19.29
C GLY A 128 22.95 -7.75 -20.08
N GLU A 129 22.10 -8.09 -21.06
CA GLU A 129 22.24 -9.27 -21.94
C GLU A 129 23.65 -9.38 -22.53
N ASP A 130 24.19 -8.29 -23.12
CA ASP A 130 25.56 -8.28 -23.68
C ASP A 130 26.66 -8.69 -22.68
N GLN A 131 26.50 -8.30 -21.40
CA GLN A 131 27.46 -8.63 -20.34
C GLN A 131 27.23 -10.04 -19.78
N ILE A 132 25.99 -10.50 -19.77
CA ILE A 132 25.62 -11.88 -19.41
C ILE A 132 26.20 -12.85 -20.46
N ASP A 133 25.96 -12.58 -21.74
CA ASP A 133 26.51 -13.35 -22.85
C ASP A 133 28.04 -13.43 -22.77
N ALA A 134 28.70 -12.31 -22.47
CA ALA A 134 30.16 -12.30 -22.30
C ALA A 134 30.63 -13.14 -21.09
N LEU A 135 29.84 -13.19 -20.01
CA LEU A 135 30.12 -14.00 -18.84
C LEU A 135 29.98 -15.49 -19.19
N GLU A 136 28.93 -15.89 -19.89
CA GLU A 136 28.68 -17.26 -20.33
C GLU A 136 29.71 -17.73 -21.36
N ASP A 137 30.07 -16.88 -22.32
CA ASP A 137 31.15 -17.12 -23.30
C ASP A 137 32.52 -17.34 -22.63
N LEU A 138 32.77 -16.74 -21.47
CA LEU A 138 34.01 -16.93 -20.72
C LEU A 138 34.09 -18.36 -20.16
N ASN A 139 32.98 -18.89 -19.65
CA ASN A 139 32.90 -20.22 -19.07
C ASN A 139 31.43 -20.71 -19.03
N GLU A 140 31.15 -21.81 -19.74
CA GLU A 140 29.80 -22.44 -19.81
C GLU A 140 29.23 -22.79 -18.42
N VAL A 141 30.06 -22.84 -17.37
CA VAL A 141 29.60 -23.06 -15.99
C VAL A 141 28.62 -21.98 -15.48
N TRP A 142 28.62 -20.78 -16.10
CA TRP A 142 27.67 -19.72 -15.73
C TRP A 142 26.23 -19.99 -16.19
N GLU A 143 26.04 -20.98 -17.08
CA GLU A 143 24.73 -21.53 -17.47
C GLU A 143 24.30 -22.69 -16.55
N ASP A 144 25.18 -23.23 -15.70
CA ASP A 144 24.90 -24.42 -14.88
C ASP A 144 24.17 -24.07 -13.58
N GLU A 145 22.96 -24.60 -13.39
CA GLU A 145 22.10 -24.28 -12.24
C GLU A 145 22.70 -24.79 -10.92
N ALA A 146 23.34 -25.96 -10.96
CA ALA A 146 23.98 -26.57 -9.80
C ALA A 146 25.22 -25.78 -9.36
N PHE A 147 25.97 -25.19 -10.29
CA PHE A 147 27.10 -24.31 -10.00
C PHE A 147 26.64 -23.06 -9.24
N TRP A 148 25.58 -22.40 -9.70
CA TRP A 148 25.01 -21.26 -8.99
C TRP A 148 24.55 -21.61 -7.58
N TYR A 149 23.87 -22.75 -7.43
CA TYR A 149 23.44 -23.22 -6.12
C TYR A 149 24.63 -23.48 -5.17
N GLU A 150 25.68 -24.17 -5.64
CA GLU A 150 26.90 -24.43 -4.85
C GLU A 150 27.65 -23.13 -4.51
N LEU A 151 27.76 -22.21 -5.47
CA LEU A 151 28.36 -20.89 -5.28
C LEU A 151 27.62 -20.10 -4.19
N MET A 152 26.30 -20.04 -4.26
CA MET A 152 25.49 -19.24 -3.33
C MET A 152 25.40 -19.85 -1.93
N THR A 153 25.44 -21.18 -1.80
CA THR A 153 25.54 -21.84 -0.50
C THR A 153 26.96 -21.77 0.09
N GLY A 154 27.97 -21.51 -0.75
CA GLY A 154 29.39 -21.52 -0.36
C GLY A 154 29.94 -22.93 -0.11
N GLY A 155 29.20 -23.96 -0.53
CA GLY A 155 29.58 -25.36 -0.37
C GLY A 155 29.50 -25.91 1.07
N PRO A 156 29.84 -27.19 1.29
CA PRO A 156 29.54 -27.92 2.52
C PRO A 156 30.28 -27.45 3.77
N ASN A 157 31.34 -26.65 3.62
CA ASN A 157 32.14 -26.14 4.73
C ASN A 157 31.82 -24.68 5.10
N SER A 158 30.96 -24.01 4.33
CA SER A 158 30.54 -22.63 4.59
C SER A 158 29.54 -22.57 5.73
N ALA A 159 29.68 -21.57 6.61
CA ALA A 159 28.67 -21.32 7.63
C ALA A 159 27.44 -20.66 6.97
N PRO A 160 26.23 -21.26 7.07
CA PRO A 160 25.04 -20.70 6.44
C PRO A 160 24.53 -19.47 7.20
N THR A 161 23.85 -18.58 6.49
CA THR A 161 23.12 -17.44 7.06
C THR A 161 21.70 -17.37 6.51
N ALA A 162 20.73 -17.08 7.38
CA ALA A 162 19.33 -16.94 6.98
C ALA A 162 18.95 -15.48 6.67
N GLU A 163 19.82 -14.51 6.96
CA GLU A 163 19.49 -13.08 6.90
C GLU A 163 19.03 -12.60 5.51
N PRO A 164 19.72 -12.92 4.40
CA PRO A 164 19.26 -12.52 3.07
C PRO A 164 17.90 -13.12 2.71
N LEU A 165 17.71 -14.40 3.03
CA LEU A 165 16.46 -15.12 2.76
C LEU A 165 15.29 -14.54 3.56
N ASP A 166 15.48 -14.28 4.86
CA ASP A 166 14.44 -13.70 5.72
C ASP A 166 14.13 -12.24 5.35
N MET A 167 15.10 -11.51 4.82
CA MET A 167 14.87 -10.18 4.26
C MET A 167 14.01 -10.26 2.99
N GLN A 168 14.40 -11.07 2.01
CA GLN A 168 13.65 -11.21 0.75
C GLN A 168 12.25 -11.77 0.96
N ARG A 169 12.07 -12.70 1.91
CA ARG A 169 10.75 -13.24 2.29
C ARG A 169 9.79 -12.11 2.66
N ARG A 170 10.22 -11.20 3.54
CA ARG A 170 9.38 -10.07 3.97
C ARG A 170 9.04 -9.12 2.82
N LEU A 171 9.98 -8.91 1.91
CA LEU A 171 9.77 -8.06 0.73
C LEU A 171 8.73 -8.69 -0.21
N LEU A 172 8.86 -9.98 -0.53
CA LEU A 172 7.93 -10.71 -1.38
C LEU A 172 6.52 -10.80 -0.77
N GLU A 173 6.42 -11.11 0.53
CA GLU A 173 5.12 -11.11 1.22
C GLU A 173 4.44 -9.73 1.20
N THR A 174 5.23 -8.66 1.29
CA THR A 174 4.74 -7.28 1.21
C THR A 174 4.32 -6.89 -0.20
N LEU A 175 5.05 -7.37 -1.20
CA LEU A 175 4.82 -7.14 -2.62
C LEU A 175 3.54 -7.84 -3.11
N THR A 176 3.42 -9.15 -2.87
CA THR A 176 2.31 -9.96 -3.42
C THR A 176 1.11 -10.04 -2.48
N GLY A 177 1.34 -9.92 -1.17
CA GLY A 177 0.33 -10.20 -0.14
C GLY A 177 0.13 -11.70 0.14
N ASP A 178 0.88 -12.58 -0.54
CA ASP A 178 0.90 -14.03 -0.29
C ASP A 178 1.87 -14.38 0.84
N THR A 179 1.77 -15.60 1.36
CA THR A 179 2.65 -16.09 2.43
C THR A 179 3.81 -16.88 1.84
N PHE A 180 5.04 -16.46 2.11
CA PHE A 180 6.26 -17.15 1.67
C PHE A 180 6.85 -18.03 2.77
N SER A 181 5.98 -18.84 3.39
CA SER A 181 6.36 -19.75 4.47
C SER A 181 6.79 -21.10 3.94
N GLY A 182 7.87 -21.65 4.47
CA GLY A 182 8.34 -22.98 4.12
C GLY A 182 9.84 -23.11 4.26
N ASP A 183 10.32 -24.35 4.19
CA ASP A 183 11.72 -24.61 3.94
C ASP A 183 11.97 -24.47 2.44
N VAL A 184 12.93 -23.61 2.08
CA VAL A 184 13.30 -23.31 0.69
C VAL A 184 14.40 -24.28 0.21
N GLY A 185 14.95 -25.12 1.10
CA GLY A 185 16.06 -26.02 0.76
C GLY A 185 17.35 -25.29 0.43
N TYR A 186 17.40 -23.97 0.62
CA TYR A 186 18.52 -23.08 0.30
C TYR A 186 18.81 -22.16 1.48
N LEU A 187 20.09 -22.04 1.84
CA LEU A 187 20.61 -21.03 2.76
C LEU A 187 21.93 -20.49 2.22
N PRO A 188 22.09 -19.16 2.07
CA PRO A 188 23.32 -18.59 1.55
C PRO A 188 24.50 -18.81 2.49
N GLY A 189 25.68 -18.93 1.90
CA GLY A 189 26.95 -18.97 2.61
C GLY A 189 27.33 -17.60 3.17
N SER A 190 27.78 -17.54 4.42
CA SER A 190 28.15 -16.28 5.07
C SER A 190 29.33 -15.56 4.40
N ALA A 191 30.31 -16.30 3.85
CA ALA A 191 31.44 -15.73 3.13
C ALA A 191 30.98 -15.05 1.84
N ILE A 192 30.22 -15.76 0.99
CA ILE A 192 29.72 -15.21 -0.27
C ILE A 192 28.72 -14.07 -0.02
N THR A 193 27.93 -14.12 1.05
CA THR A 193 27.03 -13.01 1.46
C THR A 193 27.80 -11.73 1.78
N GLN A 194 29.02 -11.82 2.31
CA GLN A 194 29.85 -10.65 2.61
C GLN A 194 30.53 -10.09 1.37
N ILE A 195 30.90 -10.96 0.43
CA ILE A 195 31.63 -10.60 -0.79
C ILE A 195 30.67 -10.06 -1.86
N LEU A 196 29.54 -10.75 -2.06
CA LEU A 196 28.54 -10.49 -3.10
C LEU A 196 27.14 -10.29 -2.49
N PRO A 197 26.93 -9.28 -1.62
CA PRO A 197 25.67 -9.07 -0.93
C PRO A 197 24.49 -8.85 -1.89
N ARG A 198 24.68 -8.18 -3.04
CA ARG A 198 23.58 -7.94 -3.99
C ARG A 198 23.23 -9.22 -4.74
N THR A 199 24.21 -9.96 -5.25
CA THR A 199 23.97 -11.24 -5.95
C THR A 199 23.24 -12.21 -5.04
N VAL A 200 23.69 -12.35 -3.78
CA VAL A 200 23.04 -13.23 -2.80
C VAL A 200 21.62 -12.78 -2.49
N ASN A 201 21.36 -11.47 -2.43
CA ASN A 201 20.00 -10.96 -2.23
C ASN A 201 19.09 -11.28 -3.41
N GLN A 202 19.55 -11.15 -4.65
CA GLN A 202 18.74 -11.49 -5.83
C GLN A 202 18.52 -13.00 -5.92
N TYR A 203 19.56 -13.81 -5.69
CA TYR A 203 19.42 -15.27 -5.68
C TYR A 203 18.48 -15.75 -4.55
N SER A 204 18.48 -15.08 -3.41
CA SER A 204 17.54 -15.39 -2.33
C SER A 204 16.09 -15.07 -2.69
N ALA A 205 15.86 -14.02 -3.48
CA ALA A 205 14.52 -13.71 -4.00
C ALA A 205 14.07 -14.74 -5.04
N PHE A 206 14.96 -15.10 -5.97
CA PHE A 206 14.79 -16.19 -6.93
C PHE A 206 14.42 -17.50 -6.22
N ALA A 207 15.27 -17.96 -5.30
CA ALA A 207 15.06 -19.20 -4.55
C ALA A 207 13.70 -19.26 -3.83
N LEU A 208 13.28 -18.15 -3.22
CA LEU A 208 11.97 -18.06 -2.58
C LEU A 208 10.82 -18.16 -3.59
N PHE A 209 10.95 -17.49 -4.73
CA PHE A 209 9.94 -17.50 -5.77
C PHE A 209 9.81 -18.89 -6.41
N THR A 210 10.92 -19.49 -6.81
CA THR A 210 10.98 -20.85 -7.39
C THR A 210 10.32 -21.88 -6.48
N VAL A 211 10.67 -21.91 -5.19
CA VAL A 211 10.14 -22.96 -4.30
C VAL A 211 8.69 -22.69 -3.87
N VAL A 212 8.35 -21.44 -3.57
CA VAL A 212 7.05 -21.12 -2.98
C VAL A 212 6.00 -20.84 -4.04
N ALA A 213 6.34 -20.04 -5.06
CA ALA A 213 5.39 -19.62 -6.08
C ALA A 213 5.30 -20.63 -7.23
N GLU A 214 6.41 -21.27 -7.59
CA GLU A 214 6.47 -22.21 -8.72
C GLU A 214 6.43 -23.69 -8.28
N GLU A 215 6.68 -23.96 -7.00
CA GLU A 215 6.76 -25.32 -6.42
C GLU A 215 7.91 -26.18 -6.99
N ASP A 216 8.99 -25.53 -7.43
CA ASP A 216 10.15 -26.16 -8.06
C ASP A 216 11.40 -26.21 -7.15
N VAL A 217 12.48 -26.80 -7.65
CA VAL A 217 13.74 -27.01 -6.91
C VAL A 217 14.78 -25.98 -7.35
N VAL A 218 15.21 -25.13 -6.44
CA VAL A 218 16.18 -24.04 -6.72
C VAL A 218 17.45 -24.51 -7.43
N ALA A 219 17.94 -25.71 -7.11
CA ALA A 219 19.18 -26.26 -7.68
C ALA A 219 19.01 -26.83 -9.10
N GLU A 220 17.79 -26.88 -9.62
CA GLU A 220 17.45 -27.40 -10.96
C GLU A 220 16.94 -26.30 -11.89
N GLU A 221 16.93 -25.04 -11.44
CA GLU A 221 16.38 -23.90 -12.18
C GLU A 221 17.45 -22.84 -12.43
N GLU A 222 17.43 -22.28 -13.63
CA GLU A 222 18.36 -21.24 -14.04
C GLU A 222 18.07 -19.94 -13.27
N PRO A 223 19.08 -19.30 -12.66
CA PRO A 223 18.85 -18.06 -11.93
C PRO A 223 18.43 -16.93 -12.86
N TRP A 224 17.52 -16.09 -12.38
CA TRP A 224 17.12 -14.85 -13.05
C TRP A 224 18.30 -14.00 -13.54
N GLU A 225 18.11 -13.28 -14.63
CA GLU A 225 19.07 -12.33 -15.20
C GLU A 225 19.48 -11.28 -14.16
N ALA A 226 18.56 -10.87 -13.27
CA ALA A 226 18.86 -9.98 -12.14
C ALA A 226 19.95 -10.51 -11.20
N VAL A 227 20.09 -11.83 -11.04
CA VAL A 227 21.20 -12.46 -10.29
C VAL A 227 22.51 -12.26 -11.04
N LYS A 228 22.52 -12.57 -12.34
CA LYS A 228 23.70 -12.45 -13.20
C LYS A 228 24.16 -10.99 -13.31
N VAL A 229 23.23 -10.05 -13.51
CA VAL A 229 23.48 -8.60 -13.49
C VAL A 229 24.07 -8.14 -12.15
N ALA A 230 23.51 -8.60 -11.02
CA ALA A 230 24.06 -8.26 -9.71
C ALA A 230 25.49 -8.77 -9.52
N LEU A 231 25.78 -10.00 -9.98
CA LEU A 231 27.15 -10.53 -9.98
C LEU A 231 28.09 -9.64 -10.80
N ILE A 232 27.72 -9.34 -12.05
CA ILE A 232 28.54 -8.52 -12.95
C ILE A 232 28.86 -7.17 -12.30
N GLN A 233 27.86 -6.51 -11.72
CA GLN A 233 28.06 -5.23 -11.03
C GLN A 233 29.03 -5.33 -9.85
N GLU A 234 28.88 -6.34 -8.99
CA GLU A 234 29.73 -6.48 -7.80
C GLU A 234 31.17 -6.85 -8.16
N LEU A 235 31.36 -7.67 -9.20
CA LEU A 235 32.68 -7.98 -9.74
C LEU A 235 33.35 -6.73 -10.34
N GLN A 236 32.64 -5.97 -11.17
CA GLN A 236 33.12 -4.69 -11.74
C GLN A 236 33.40 -3.64 -10.67
N ALA A 237 32.64 -3.64 -9.57
CA ALA A 237 32.86 -2.76 -8.42
C ALA A 237 34.09 -3.15 -7.58
N GLY A 238 34.74 -4.29 -7.90
CA GLY A 238 35.96 -4.75 -7.24
C GLY A 238 35.72 -5.51 -5.94
N ALA A 239 34.69 -6.38 -5.91
CA ALA A 239 34.49 -7.31 -4.80
C ALA A 239 35.80 -8.02 -4.40
N ASP A 240 36.07 -8.11 -3.09
CA ASP A 240 37.31 -8.68 -2.57
C ASP A 240 37.26 -10.21 -2.58
N LEU A 241 37.87 -10.80 -3.62
CA LEU A 241 37.96 -12.25 -3.85
C LEU A 241 39.29 -12.85 -3.36
N SER A 242 40.16 -12.06 -2.73
CA SER A 242 41.53 -12.48 -2.44
C SER A 242 41.59 -13.68 -1.49
N ASP A 243 40.76 -13.67 -0.45
CA ASP A 243 40.71 -14.71 0.59
C ASP A 243 39.58 -15.73 0.40
N TYR A 244 38.81 -15.65 -0.70
CA TYR A 244 37.71 -16.58 -0.97
C TYR A 244 38.22 -17.91 -1.55
N ASP A 245 37.96 -19.01 -0.86
CA ASP A 245 38.36 -20.37 -1.25
C ASP A 245 37.18 -21.33 -1.46
N GLY A 246 35.95 -20.79 -1.50
CA GLY A 246 34.72 -21.55 -1.71
C GLY A 246 34.47 -21.95 -3.17
N PRO A 247 33.31 -22.56 -3.47
CA PRO A 247 32.91 -22.90 -4.83
C PRO A 247 32.93 -21.67 -5.74
N GLY A 248 33.38 -21.84 -6.99
CA GLY A 248 33.44 -20.76 -7.96
C GLY A 248 34.60 -19.76 -7.77
N ALA A 249 35.53 -19.99 -6.83
CA ALA A 249 36.56 -18.99 -6.53
C ALA A 249 37.52 -18.68 -7.69
N GLU A 250 37.83 -19.64 -8.56
CA GLU A 250 38.66 -19.40 -9.74
C GLU A 250 37.84 -18.69 -10.83
N GLU A 251 36.60 -19.13 -11.02
CA GLU A 251 35.61 -18.63 -11.96
C GLU A 251 35.28 -17.16 -11.68
N LEU A 252 35.02 -16.80 -10.41
CA LEU A 252 34.77 -15.42 -9.99
C LEU A 252 35.95 -14.49 -10.28
N ARG A 253 37.18 -14.97 -10.07
CA ARG A 253 38.39 -14.16 -10.33
C ARG A 253 38.60 -13.98 -11.84
N ALA A 254 38.40 -15.03 -12.62
CA ALA A 254 38.45 -14.96 -14.08
C ALA A 254 37.38 -14.01 -14.63
N ALA A 255 36.15 -14.09 -14.11
CA ALA A 255 35.06 -13.19 -14.46
C ALA A 255 35.39 -11.74 -14.07
N GLN A 256 35.91 -11.48 -12.86
CA GLN A 256 36.32 -10.14 -12.44
C GLN A 256 37.41 -9.55 -13.33
N GLU A 257 38.40 -10.36 -13.73
CA GLU A 257 39.46 -9.92 -14.64
C GLU A 257 38.91 -9.57 -16.03
N MET A 258 38.03 -10.41 -16.59
CA MET A 258 37.40 -10.17 -17.89
C MET A 258 36.49 -8.93 -17.87
N LEU A 259 35.66 -8.80 -16.83
CA LEU A 259 34.69 -7.71 -16.70
C LEU A 259 35.34 -6.35 -16.43
N ALA A 260 36.60 -6.30 -15.98
CA ALA A 260 37.34 -5.05 -15.75
C ALA A 260 37.53 -4.22 -17.03
N ASP A 261 37.56 -4.87 -18.20
CA ASP A 261 37.69 -4.22 -19.50
C ASP A 261 36.33 -3.99 -20.21
N GLN A 262 35.23 -4.51 -19.65
CA GLN A 262 33.87 -4.38 -20.21
C GLN A 262 33.20 -3.06 -19.78
N PRO A 263 32.30 -2.50 -20.60
CA PRO A 263 31.51 -1.35 -20.19
C PRO A 263 30.58 -1.73 -19.04
N ALA A 264 30.43 -0.81 -18.07
CA ALA A 264 29.44 -0.96 -17.02
C ALA A 264 28.01 -0.95 -17.58
N ILE A 265 27.11 -1.70 -16.95
CA ILE A 265 25.69 -1.72 -17.31
C ILE A 265 25.10 -0.33 -17.03
N ALA A 266 24.58 0.32 -18.07
CA ALA A 266 23.94 1.63 -17.99
C ALA A 266 22.42 1.45 -17.95
N PHE A 267 21.87 1.22 -16.75
CA PHE A 267 20.43 1.06 -16.51
C PHE A 267 19.64 2.25 -17.02
N LYS A 268 20.11 3.48 -16.79
CA LYS A 268 19.40 4.66 -17.27
C LYS A 268 19.25 4.63 -18.78
N GLU A 269 20.34 4.34 -19.50
CA GLU A 269 20.29 4.28 -20.96
C GLU A 269 19.41 3.11 -21.43
N ALA A 270 19.53 1.94 -20.80
CA ALA A 270 18.70 0.78 -21.14
C ALA A 270 17.20 1.07 -21.00
N PHE A 271 16.78 1.73 -19.91
CA PHE A 271 15.38 2.13 -19.75
C PHE A 271 14.93 3.18 -20.76
N LEU A 272 15.81 4.11 -21.17
CA LEU A 272 15.52 5.10 -22.20
C LEU A 272 15.42 4.48 -23.60
N GLU A 273 16.22 3.45 -23.88
CA GLU A 273 16.16 2.68 -25.13
C GLU A 273 14.89 1.83 -25.21
N MET A 274 14.42 1.30 -24.08
CA MET A 274 13.12 0.62 -24.00
C MET A 274 11.96 1.57 -24.26
N ASP A 275 11.95 2.72 -23.58
CA ASP A 275 10.94 3.75 -23.77
C ASP A 275 11.48 5.12 -23.33
N GLU A 276 11.53 6.07 -24.27
CA GLU A 276 12.08 7.41 -24.06
C GLU A 276 11.33 8.20 -22.96
N ASP A 277 10.07 7.83 -22.66
CA ASP A 277 9.26 8.47 -21.64
C ASP A 277 9.81 8.23 -20.22
N TRP A 278 10.69 7.25 -20.00
CA TRP A 278 11.44 7.14 -18.74
C TRP A 278 12.40 8.33 -18.53
N GLY A 279 12.70 9.09 -19.57
CA GLY A 279 13.43 10.35 -19.50
C GLY A 279 12.60 11.52 -18.95
N GLU A 280 11.27 11.38 -18.92
CA GLU A 280 10.38 12.44 -18.49
C GLU A 280 10.39 12.60 -16.97
N ASN A 281 10.69 13.82 -16.53
CA ASN A 281 10.66 14.20 -15.12
C ASN A 281 9.30 13.93 -14.46
N ALA A 282 8.20 14.11 -15.19
CA ALA A 282 6.84 13.94 -14.69
C ALA A 282 6.57 12.52 -14.17
N ASN A 283 7.12 11.50 -14.83
CA ASN A 283 6.96 10.10 -14.44
C ASN A 283 7.63 9.82 -13.10
N TRP A 284 8.90 10.24 -12.95
CA TRP A 284 9.65 10.09 -11.70
C TRP A 284 9.11 10.92 -10.54
N ARG A 285 8.68 12.16 -10.81
CA ARG A 285 8.02 13.02 -9.81
C ARG A 285 6.70 12.42 -9.34
N THR A 286 5.96 11.77 -10.23
CA THR A 286 4.75 11.03 -9.86
C THR A 286 5.09 9.87 -8.93
N ILE A 287 6.07 9.04 -9.29
CA ILE A 287 6.53 7.94 -8.42
C ILE A 287 6.91 8.48 -7.04
N GLN A 288 7.81 9.47 -6.98
CA GLN A 288 8.29 10.08 -5.74
C GLN A 288 7.16 10.70 -4.88
N THR A 289 6.18 11.37 -5.51
CA THR A 289 5.06 12.02 -4.80
C THR A 289 4.16 11.01 -4.05
N TYR A 290 4.08 9.78 -4.59
CA TYR A 290 3.27 8.68 -4.08
C TYR A 290 4.09 7.62 -3.34
N SER A 291 5.41 7.78 -3.21
CA SER A 291 6.30 6.94 -2.41
C SER A 291 6.07 6.95 -0.90
N PRO A 292 5.67 8.06 -0.23
CA PRO A 292 5.51 8.06 1.23
C PRO A 292 4.39 7.11 1.71
N GLU A 293 4.65 6.34 2.79
CA GLU A 293 3.70 5.40 3.39
C GLU A 293 2.36 6.06 3.81
N PHE A 294 2.39 7.36 4.13
CA PHE A 294 1.22 8.17 4.45
C PHE A 294 1.03 9.29 3.44
N THR A 295 -0.05 9.23 2.65
CA THR A 295 -0.45 10.33 1.77
C THR A 295 -1.67 11.07 2.33
N SER A 296 -1.55 12.40 2.48
CA SER A 296 -2.69 13.26 2.82
C SER A 296 -3.73 13.36 1.68
N GLY A 297 -3.43 12.82 0.50
CA GLY A 297 -4.26 12.92 -0.70
C GLY A 297 -5.67 12.36 -0.55
N TYR A 298 -5.88 11.32 0.25
CA TYR A 298 -7.24 10.79 0.47
C TYR A 298 -8.08 11.68 1.37
N PHE A 299 -7.48 12.41 2.33
CA PHE A 299 -8.19 13.43 3.08
C PHE A 299 -8.58 14.61 2.18
N LEU A 300 -7.73 14.95 1.20
CA LEU A 300 -8.06 15.95 0.18
C LEU A 300 -9.24 15.49 -0.68
N ASN A 301 -9.29 14.20 -1.06
CA ASN A 301 -10.41 13.65 -1.84
C ASN A 301 -11.76 13.82 -1.14
N ALA A 302 -11.82 13.69 0.19
CA ALA A 302 -13.05 13.87 0.97
C ALA A 302 -13.61 15.31 0.90
N VAL A 303 -12.78 16.28 0.54
CA VAL A 303 -13.14 17.70 0.39
C VAL A 303 -13.02 18.17 -1.06
N ASP A 304 -13.19 17.26 -2.04
CA ASP A 304 -13.10 17.56 -3.48
C ASP A 304 -11.76 18.19 -3.91
N MET A 305 -10.69 17.91 -3.17
CA MET A 305 -9.32 18.28 -3.50
C MET A 305 -8.51 17.04 -3.91
N GLN A 306 -7.37 17.25 -4.55
CA GLN A 306 -6.40 16.21 -4.88
C GLN A 306 -4.99 16.68 -4.52
N LYS A 307 -4.07 15.75 -4.28
CA LYS A 307 -2.66 16.07 -4.05
C LYS A 307 -2.01 16.18 -5.43
N GLY A 308 -1.89 17.39 -5.93
CA GLY A 308 -1.16 17.71 -7.12
C GLY A 308 0.34 17.78 -6.88
N ILE A 309 1.04 18.02 -7.97
CA ILE A 309 2.50 18.09 -8.10
C ILE A 309 3.13 19.16 -7.18
N ASP A 310 2.43 20.27 -6.93
CA ASP A 310 2.88 21.39 -6.09
C ASP A 310 2.14 21.49 -4.74
N GLY A 311 1.33 20.47 -4.40
CA GLY A 311 0.58 20.41 -3.14
C GLY A 311 -0.92 20.18 -3.34
N ALA A 312 -1.74 20.66 -2.41
CA ALA A 312 -3.18 20.45 -2.46
C ALA A 312 -3.83 21.35 -3.53
N GLU A 313 -4.46 20.74 -4.53
CA GLU A 313 -5.17 21.43 -5.61
C GLU A 313 -6.65 21.02 -5.65
N ALA A 314 -7.52 21.88 -6.18
CA ALA A 314 -8.93 21.55 -6.32
C ALA A 314 -9.14 20.58 -7.49
N ARG A 315 -10.01 19.58 -7.32
CA ARG A 315 -10.38 18.70 -8.44
C ARG A 315 -11.07 19.50 -9.55
N PRO A 316 -11.00 19.05 -10.81
CA PRO A 316 -11.78 19.63 -11.91
C PRO A 316 -13.28 19.74 -11.55
N GLU A 317 -13.94 20.82 -11.97
CA GLU A 317 -15.33 21.13 -11.56
C GLU A 317 -16.33 19.99 -11.82
N ASN A 318 -16.10 19.18 -12.84
CA ASN A 318 -16.93 18.01 -13.17
C ASN A 318 -16.78 16.82 -12.19
N GLN A 319 -15.78 16.85 -11.31
CA GLN A 319 -15.48 15.79 -10.34
C GLN A 319 -15.69 16.22 -8.88
N GLN A 320 -16.05 17.49 -8.62
CA GLN A 320 -16.33 18.00 -7.28
C GLN A 320 -17.73 17.59 -6.80
N ILE A 321 -17.87 16.37 -6.29
CA ILE A 321 -19.17 15.77 -5.96
C ILE A 321 -19.38 15.68 -4.44
N TYR A 322 -18.33 15.46 -3.67
CA TYR A 322 -18.43 15.07 -2.26
C TYR A 322 -18.93 16.20 -1.37
N ILE A 323 -18.36 17.41 -1.46
CA ILE A 323 -18.78 18.59 -0.69
C ILE A 323 -20.20 18.97 -1.06
N MET A 324 -20.54 18.96 -2.35
CA MET A 324 -21.89 19.28 -2.81
C MET A 324 -22.93 18.32 -2.20
N LEU A 325 -22.67 17.01 -2.23
CA LEU A 325 -23.58 16.01 -1.65
C LEU A 325 -23.66 16.13 -0.12
N PHE A 326 -22.52 16.38 0.53
CA PHE A 326 -22.47 16.60 1.97
C PHE A 326 -23.32 17.80 2.39
N GLN A 327 -23.15 18.96 1.73
CA GLN A 327 -23.93 20.17 2.02
C GLN A 327 -25.43 19.96 1.80
N ARG A 328 -25.81 19.29 0.70
CA ARG A 328 -27.22 18.95 0.43
C ARG A 328 -27.82 18.08 1.53
N THR A 329 -27.08 17.05 1.96
CA THR A 329 -27.54 16.13 3.02
C THR A 329 -27.62 16.82 4.37
N LEU A 330 -26.62 17.62 4.72
CA LEU A 330 -26.57 18.39 5.96
C LEU A 330 -27.73 19.39 6.03
N PHE A 331 -27.95 20.17 4.96
CA PHE A 331 -29.04 21.12 4.91
C PHE A 331 -30.42 20.44 5.00
N MET A 332 -30.65 19.37 4.24
CA MET A 332 -31.91 18.61 4.30
C MET A 332 -32.15 18.03 5.69
N SER A 333 -31.14 17.43 6.32
CA SER A 333 -31.29 16.87 7.68
C SER A 333 -31.55 17.94 8.73
N LEU A 334 -30.91 19.10 8.66
CA LEU A 334 -31.17 20.24 9.54
C LEU A 334 -32.58 20.81 9.35
N MET A 335 -33.03 20.97 8.10
CA MET A 335 -34.39 21.41 7.77
C MET A 335 -35.44 20.44 8.32
N ILE A 336 -35.25 19.13 8.11
CA ILE A 336 -36.16 18.10 8.61
C ILE A 336 -36.18 18.10 10.14
N CYS A 337 -35.00 18.16 10.79
CA CYS A 337 -34.90 18.25 12.24
C CYS A 337 -35.66 19.47 12.80
N GLY A 338 -35.45 20.64 12.19
CA GLY A 338 -36.17 21.87 12.55
C GLY A 338 -37.68 21.73 12.38
N ALA A 339 -38.14 21.15 11.27
CA ALA A 339 -39.56 20.89 11.01
C ALA A 339 -40.14 19.89 12.03
N CYS A 340 -39.42 18.83 12.38
CA CYS A 340 -39.83 17.86 13.38
C CYS A 340 -39.99 18.50 14.77
N ILE A 341 -39.08 19.39 15.17
CA ILE A 341 -39.19 20.12 16.43
C ILE A 341 -40.38 21.07 16.38
N LEU A 342 -40.51 21.86 15.31
CA LEU A 342 -41.54 22.87 15.16
C LEU A 342 -42.96 22.27 15.13
N LEU A 343 -43.14 21.13 14.48
CA LEU A 343 -44.43 20.44 14.38
C LEU A 343 -44.68 19.46 15.54
N GLY A 344 -43.64 18.74 15.96
CA GLY A 344 -43.73 17.71 16.99
C GLY A 344 -43.88 18.28 18.41
N TYR A 345 -43.22 19.40 18.72
CA TYR A 345 -43.30 20.00 20.06
C TYR A 345 -44.72 20.46 20.43
N PRO A 346 -45.48 21.18 19.57
CA PRO A 346 -46.87 21.51 19.86
C PRO A 346 -47.75 20.28 20.05
N VAL A 347 -47.57 19.23 19.26
CA VAL A 347 -48.34 17.98 19.37
C VAL A 347 -48.03 17.29 20.70
N ALA A 348 -46.76 17.18 21.09
CA ALA A 348 -46.36 16.61 22.38
C ALA A 348 -46.91 17.42 23.56
N TYR A 349 -46.83 18.75 23.48
CA TYR A 349 -47.38 19.64 24.49
C TYR A 349 -48.90 19.49 24.62
N LEU A 350 -49.63 19.40 23.51
CA LEU A 350 -51.08 19.21 23.49
C LEU A 350 -51.47 17.84 24.06
N LEU A 351 -50.77 16.77 23.69
CA LEU A 351 -50.96 15.43 24.26
C LEU A 351 -50.74 15.40 25.78
N SER A 352 -49.78 16.15 26.29
CA SER A 352 -49.49 16.21 27.74
C SER A 352 -50.60 16.87 28.57
N ASN A 353 -51.46 17.67 27.94
CA ASN A 353 -52.50 18.45 28.62
C ASN A 353 -53.94 17.92 28.37
N LEU A 354 -54.12 16.91 27.51
CA LEU A 354 -55.45 16.38 27.16
C LEU A 354 -55.90 15.20 28.06
N PRO A 355 -57.21 14.95 28.17
CA PRO A 355 -57.75 13.77 28.83
C PRO A 355 -57.23 12.45 28.19
N MET A 356 -56.98 11.44 29.01
CA MET A 356 -56.30 10.18 28.63
C MET A 356 -56.91 9.46 27.41
N ARG A 357 -58.23 9.52 27.22
CA ARG A 357 -58.91 8.89 26.06
C ARG A 357 -58.56 9.57 24.73
N THR A 358 -58.57 10.91 24.69
CA THR A 358 -58.24 11.68 23.49
C THR A 358 -56.74 11.65 23.19
N ALA A 359 -55.90 11.64 24.23
CA ALA A 359 -54.45 11.52 24.07
C ALA A 359 -54.06 10.16 23.44
N ASN A 360 -54.67 9.06 23.89
CA ASN A 360 -54.40 7.74 23.32
C ASN A 360 -54.82 7.63 21.84
N LEU A 361 -55.95 8.23 21.45
CA LEU A 361 -56.39 8.24 20.05
C LEU A 361 -55.43 9.03 19.15
N LEU A 362 -55.01 10.22 19.60
CA LEU A 362 -54.03 11.03 18.87
C LEU A 362 -52.66 10.36 18.78
N MET A 363 -52.23 9.64 19.81
CA MET A 363 -50.98 8.88 19.80
C MET A 363 -50.99 7.74 18.78
N ILE A 364 -52.12 7.03 18.65
CA ILE A 364 -52.30 6.02 17.58
C ILE A 364 -52.17 6.67 16.19
N LEU A 365 -52.77 7.84 16.00
CA LEU A 365 -52.77 8.54 14.70
C LEU A 365 -51.36 9.01 14.29
N VAL A 366 -50.52 9.40 15.26
CA VAL A 366 -49.10 9.74 15.04
C VAL A 366 -48.24 8.51 14.74
N LEU A 367 -48.56 7.36 15.34
CA LEU A 367 -47.80 6.12 15.15
C LEU A 367 -48.19 5.35 13.88
N LEU A 368 -49.41 5.54 13.36
CA LEU A 368 -49.91 4.94 12.13
C LEU A 368 -48.93 5.04 10.94
N PRO A 369 -48.33 6.20 10.61
CA PRO A 369 -47.35 6.30 9.52
C PRO A 369 -46.07 5.47 9.75
N PHE A 370 -45.71 5.14 10.99
CA PHE A 370 -44.57 4.27 11.28
C PHE A 370 -44.85 2.81 10.89
N TRP A 371 -46.11 2.37 10.94
CA TRP A 371 -46.52 1.01 10.55
C TRP A 371 -46.64 0.83 9.02
N THR A 372 -46.50 1.91 8.26
CA THR A 372 -46.48 1.86 6.80
C THR A 372 -45.06 1.74 6.27
N SER A 373 -44.82 0.75 5.40
CA SER A 373 -43.51 0.50 4.79
C SER A 373 -42.97 1.74 4.10
N LEU A 374 -41.66 1.98 4.24
CA LEU A 374 -40.97 3.11 3.60
C LEU A 374 -41.22 3.12 2.08
N LEU A 375 -41.21 1.95 1.44
CA LEU A 375 -41.43 1.80 -0.01
C LEU A 375 -42.83 2.26 -0.44
N VAL A 376 -43.86 1.97 0.35
CA VAL A 376 -45.24 2.38 0.06
C VAL A 376 -45.36 3.89 0.19
N ARG A 377 -44.76 4.47 1.24
CA ARG A 377 -44.73 5.92 1.45
C ARG A 377 -44.01 6.64 0.31
N THR A 378 -42.79 6.22 -0.05
CA THR A 378 -42.00 6.87 -1.12
C THR A 378 -42.65 6.71 -2.49
N SER A 379 -43.27 5.56 -2.78
CA SER A 379 -43.97 5.32 -4.04
C SER A 379 -45.26 6.14 -4.15
N ALA A 380 -46.03 6.25 -3.06
CA ALA A 380 -47.23 7.08 -3.04
C ALA A 380 -46.91 8.56 -3.30
N TRP A 381 -45.87 9.11 -2.66
CA TRP A 381 -45.40 10.48 -2.94
C TRP A 381 -44.93 10.65 -4.39
N LYS A 382 -44.17 9.69 -4.92
CA LYS A 382 -43.71 9.73 -6.31
C LYS A 382 -44.88 9.74 -7.29
N VAL A 383 -45.90 8.90 -7.07
CA VAL A 383 -47.10 8.84 -7.91
C VAL A 383 -47.92 10.12 -7.81
N MET A 384 -48.04 10.73 -6.63
CA MET A 384 -48.75 11.99 -6.47
C MET A 384 -48.04 13.19 -7.10
N LEU A 385 -46.71 13.20 -7.12
CA LEU A 385 -45.88 14.31 -7.62
C LEU A 385 -45.38 14.12 -9.07
N GLN A 386 -45.76 13.03 -9.73
CA GLN A 386 -45.46 12.81 -11.15
C GLN A 386 -46.28 13.76 -12.04
N GLN A 387 -45.79 14.09 -13.23
CA GLN A 387 -46.44 15.05 -14.15
C GLN A 387 -47.87 14.69 -14.61
N GLN A 388 -48.32 13.45 -14.36
CA GLN A 388 -49.68 12.95 -14.61
C GLN A 388 -50.38 12.49 -13.32
N GLY A 389 -49.81 12.87 -12.16
CA GLY A 389 -50.37 12.64 -10.85
C GLY A 389 -51.58 13.54 -10.59
N VAL A 390 -52.22 13.32 -9.44
CA VAL A 390 -53.47 14.02 -9.06
C VAL A 390 -53.23 15.51 -8.75
N ILE A 391 -51.98 15.95 -8.58
CA ILE A 391 -51.58 17.32 -8.19
C ILE A 391 -50.64 17.92 -9.23
#